data_AF-A0AAP5QRC6-F1
#
_entry.id   AF-A0AAP5QRC6-F1
#
_cell.length_a   1.000
_cell.length_b   1.000
_cell.length_c   1.000
_cell.angle_alpha   90.00
_cell.angle_beta   90.00
_cell.angle_gamma   90.00
#
_symmetry.space_group_name_H-M   'P 1'
#
loop_
_entity.id
_entity.type
_entity.pdbx_description
1 polymer ?
#
loop_
_entity_poly.entity_id
_entity_poly.type
_entity_poly.pdbx_seq_one_letter_code
_entity_poly.pdbx_strand_id
1 'polypeptide(L)'
;MKMFGYVRGLYDLERMAELYGWQINTTDHHNKGSDFVYLFHEERDFLVAVNTFNGRFFVTHRLTKNLVATDQSVKLKSEKWYEDLLRILYKEVPCRFLNKKEFSRQLNPLETLKASHAKKDFM
;
A
#
# COMPACT_ATOMS: atom_id res chain seq x y z
N MET A 1 -7.83 5.32 16.29
CA MET A 1 -7.62 4.42 15.14
C MET A 1 -6.42 4.91 14.34
N LYS A 2 -5.41 4.07 14.11
CA LYS A 2 -4.30 4.45 13.23
C LYS A 2 -4.81 4.56 11.80
N MET A 3 -4.52 5.69 11.15
CA MET A 3 -4.87 5.90 9.75
C MET A 3 -3.77 5.33 8.87
N PHE A 4 -4.10 4.34 8.04
CA PHE A 4 -3.24 3.90 6.96
C PHE A 4 -3.20 5.00 5.90
N GLY A 5 -2.02 5.58 5.70
CA GLY A 5 -1.86 6.84 4.97
C GLY A 5 -1.47 6.63 3.53
N TYR A 6 -0.41 5.86 3.28
CA TYR A 6 0.28 5.83 1.99
C TYR A 6 0.61 4.41 1.56
N VAL A 7 0.37 4.12 0.29
CA VAL A 7 0.87 2.91 -0.36
C VAL A 7 2.39 2.90 -0.27
N ARG A 8 2.98 1.76 0.09
CA ARG A 8 4.43 1.61 0.05
C ARG A 8 4.90 1.55 -1.41
N GLY A 9 6.08 2.14 -1.65
CA GLY A 9 6.80 1.90 -2.90
C GLY A 9 7.27 0.44 -2.95
N LEU A 10 7.53 -0.07 -4.16
CA LEU A 10 7.77 -1.48 -4.41
C LEU A 10 8.85 -2.10 -3.50
N TYR A 11 10.02 -1.45 -3.39
CA TYR A 11 11.12 -1.95 -2.54
C TYR A 11 10.74 -2.07 -1.06
N ASP A 12 10.01 -1.07 -0.52
CA ASP A 12 9.54 -1.13 0.87
C ASP A 12 8.41 -2.15 1.04
N LEU A 13 7.59 -2.35 0.01
CA LEU A 13 6.56 -3.38 -0.02
C LEU A 13 7.17 -4.79 0.01
N GLU A 14 8.20 -5.05 -0.79
CA GLU A 14 8.93 -6.34 -0.82
C GLU A 14 9.50 -6.68 0.55
N ARG A 15 10.24 -5.74 1.15
CA ARG A 15 10.80 -5.89 2.49
C ARG A 15 9.74 -6.16 3.56
N MET A 16 8.61 -5.46 3.48
CA MET A 16 7.52 -5.63 4.44
C MET A 16 6.76 -6.94 4.23
N ALA A 17 6.62 -7.40 2.99
CA ALA A 17 6.06 -8.71 2.71
C ALA A 17 6.91 -9.80 3.37
N GLU A 18 8.23 -9.78 3.13
CA GLU A 18 9.18 -10.72 3.73
C GLU A 18 9.13 -10.72 5.27
N LEU A 19 9.13 -9.53 5.88
CA LEU A 19 9.10 -9.38 7.35
C LEU A 19 7.83 -9.98 7.99
N TYR A 20 6.72 -10.02 7.24
CA TYR A 20 5.45 -10.60 7.69
C TYR A 20 5.21 -12.02 7.14
N GLY A 21 6.21 -12.66 6.52
CA GLY A 21 6.11 -14.02 6.00
C GLY A 21 5.35 -14.15 4.67
N TRP A 22 5.17 -13.05 3.95
CA TRP A 22 4.55 -13.03 2.62
C TRP A 22 5.61 -13.03 1.53
N GLN A 23 5.30 -13.76 0.46
CA GLN A 23 6.05 -13.72 -0.78
C GLN A 23 5.37 -12.74 -1.74
N ILE A 24 6.17 -12.10 -2.58
CA ILE A 24 5.70 -11.11 -3.56
C ILE A 24 6.21 -11.49 -4.95
N ASN A 25 5.33 -11.35 -5.94
CA ASN A 25 5.63 -11.53 -7.34
C ASN A 25 5.43 -10.19 -8.07
N THR A 26 6.54 -9.68 -8.62
CA THR A 26 6.64 -8.40 -9.33
C THR A 26 6.87 -8.57 -10.83
N THR A 27 6.77 -9.81 -11.34
CA THR A 27 7.08 -10.17 -12.74
C THR A 27 6.26 -9.34 -13.74
N ASP A 28 4.95 -9.24 -13.53
CA ASP A 28 4.07 -8.45 -14.40
C ASP A 28 4.38 -6.96 -14.34
N HIS A 29 4.80 -6.47 -13.16
CA HIS A 29 5.19 -5.08 -12.97
C HIS A 29 6.43 -4.74 -13.80
N HIS A 30 7.46 -5.58 -13.73
CA HIS A 30 8.73 -5.34 -14.44
C HIS A 30 8.65 -5.63 -15.94
N ASN A 31 7.97 -6.70 -16.35
CA ASN A 31 8.03 -7.18 -17.73
C ASN A 31 6.93 -6.60 -18.63
N LYS A 32 5.81 -6.16 -18.07
CA LYS A 32 4.63 -5.72 -18.82
C LYS A 32 4.22 -4.28 -18.51
N GLY A 33 4.92 -3.60 -17.61
CA GLY A 33 4.53 -2.27 -17.13
C GLY A 33 3.19 -2.28 -16.39
N SER A 34 2.81 -3.41 -15.78
CA SER A 34 1.57 -3.53 -15.01
C SER A 34 1.68 -2.77 -13.69
N ASP A 35 0.64 -2.07 -13.27
CA ASP A 35 0.58 -1.51 -11.91
C ASP A 35 0.32 -2.58 -10.84
N PHE A 36 0.12 -3.84 -11.23
CA PHE A 36 -0.18 -4.92 -10.28
C PHE A 36 1.03 -5.72 -9.86
N VAL A 37 1.10 -5.96 -8.56
CA VAL A 37 1.96 -6.96 -7.92
C VAL A 37 1.10 -7.93 -7.13
N TYR A 38 1.62 -9.13 -6.90
CA TYR A 38 0.85 -10.18 -6.26
C TYR A 38 1.55 -10.65 -4.99
N LEU A 39 0.83 -10.64 -3.86
CA LEU A 39 1.31 -11.25 -2.63
C LEU A 39 0.61 -12.58 -2.37
N PHE A 40 1.35 -13.51 -1.80
CA PHE A 40 0.86 -14.81 -1.37
C PHE A 40 1.60 -15.27 -0.13
N HIS A 41 0.95 -16.10 0.68
CA HIS A 41 1.51 -16.63 1.92
C HIS A 41 1.42 -18.14 1.85
N GLU A 42 2.46 -18.87 2.26
CA GLU A 42 2.50 -20.33 2.10
C GLU A 42 1.39 -21.03 2.88
N GLU A 43 1.17 -20.60 4.12
CA GLU A 43 0.14 -21.17 5.00
C GLU A 43 -1.29 -20.68 4.70
N ARG A 44 -1.49 -19.83 3.68
CA ARG A 44 -2.81 -19.26 3.37
C ARG A 44 -3.17 -19.49 1.92
N ASP A 45 -4.40 -19.94 1.70
CA ASP A 45 -4.97 -20.07 0.36
C ASP A 45 -5.42 -18.74 -0.26
N PHE A 46 -4.71 -17.65 0.02
CA PHE A 46 -5.02 -16.31 -0.49
C PHE A 46 -4.01 -15.85 -1.54
N LEU A 47 -4.53 -15.21 -2.58
CA LEU A 47 -3.78 -14.39 -3.51
C LEU A 47 -4.24 -12.95 -3.35
N VAL A 48 -3.29 -12.06 -3.09
CA VAL A 48 -3.56 -10.63 -2.98
C VAL A 48 -3.02 -9.93 -4.21
N ALA A 49 -3.91 -9.38 -5.04
CA ALA A 49 -3.52 -8.48 -6.12
C ALA A 49 -3.49 -7.05 -5.57
N VAL A 50 -2.36 -6.37 -5.68
CA VAL A 50 -2.15 -5.00 -5.20
C VAL A 50 -1.85 -4.10 -6.37
N ASN A 51 -2.63 -3.04 -6.53
CA ASN A 51 -2.33 -1.98 -7.47
C ASN A 51 -1.37 -0.98 -6.81
N THR A 52 -0.14 -0.91 -7.26
CA THR A 52 0.92 -0.06 -6.68
C THR A 52 0.71 1.42 -6.96
N PHE A 53 -0.05 1.78 -8.01
CA PHE A 53 -0.37 3.17 -8.35
C PHE A 53 -1.37 3.80 -7.37
N ASN A 54 -2.48 3.10 -7.07
CA ASN A 54 -3.56 3.66 -6.23
C ASN A 54 -3.68 2.99 -4.84
N GLY A 55 -2.96 1.89 -4.62
CA GLY A 55 -2.92 1.17 -3.35
C GLY A 55 -4.11 0.28 -3.07
N ARG A 56 -5.03 0.12 -4.01
CA ARG A 56 -6.16 -0.80 -3.84
C ARG A 56 -5.67 -2.22 -3.93
N PHE A 57 -6.35 -3.11 -3.21
CA PHE A 57 -6.03 -4.53 -3.26
C PHE A 57 -7.29 -5.39 -3.24
N PHE A 58 -7.13 -6.59 -3.78
CA PHE A 58 -8.14 -7.63 -3.80
C PHE A 58 -7.54 -8.91 -3.24
N VAL A 59 -8.20 -9.50 -2.25
CA VAL A 59 -7.85 -10.80 -1.70
C VAL A 59 -8.79 -11.82 -2.31
N THR A 60 -8.23 -12.81 -2.99
CA THR A 60 -8.99 -13.90 -3.62
C THR A 60 -8.52 -15.23 -3.07
N HIS A 61 -9.42 -16.20 -2.98
CA HIS A 61 -9.04 -17.56 -2.66
C HIS A 61 -8.31 -18.19 -3.86
N ARG A 62 -7.13 -18.80 -3.64
CA ARG A 62 -6.25 -19.31 -4.71
C ARG A 62 -6.91 -20.38 -5.57
N LEU A 63 -7.63 -21.31 -4.94
CA LEU A 63 -8.32 -22.40 -5.63
C LEU A 63 -9.63 -21.95 -6.27
N THR A 64 -10.58 -21.45 -5.49
CA THR A 64 -11.94 -21.13 -5.95
C THR A 64 -12.04 -19.82 -6.73
N LYS A 65 -11.03 -18.95 -6.66
CA LYS A 65 -11.00 -17.61 -7.25
C LYS A 65 -12.08 -16.66 -6.69
N ASN A 66 -12.75 -17.04 -5.60
CA ASN A 66 -13.75 -16.21 -4.95
C ASN A 66 -13.09 -15.00 -4.26
N LEU A 67 -13.77 -13.86 -4.32
CA LEU A 67 -13.36 -12.65 -3.61
C LEU A 67 -13.57 -12.85 -2.10
N VAL A 68 -12.51 -12.63 -1.33
CA VAL A 68 -12.49 -12.74 0.14
C VAL A 68 -12.55 -11.36 0.79
N ALA A 69 -11.76 -10.41 0.28
CA ALA A 69 -11.67 -9.08 0.85
C ALA A 69 -11.17 -8.03 -0.14
N THR A 70 -11.41 -6.76 0.18
CA THR A 70 -10.84 -5.59 -0.49
C THR A 70 -10.30 -4.61 0.55
N ASP A 71 -9.74 -3.48 0.12
CA ASP A 71 -9.37 -2.34 0.98
C ASP A 71 -10.56 -1.76 1.77
N GLN A 72 -11.79 -2.10 1.38
CA GLN A 72 -13.02 -1.60 1.99
C GLN A 72 -13.67 -2.58 2.97
N SER A 73 -13.08 -3.76 3.20
CA SER A 73 -13.61 -4.78 4.11
C SER A 73 -13.45 -4.41 5.59
N VAL A 74 -14.17 -3.39 6.06
CA VAL A 74 -14.08 -2.88 7.44
C VAL A 74 -14.32 -3.96 8.50
N LYS A 75 -15.21 -4.92 8.22
CA LYS A 75 -15.53 -6.03 9.14
C LYS A 75 -14.33 -6.96 9.40
N LEU A 76 -13.34 -6.98 8.50
CA LEU A 76 -12.15 -7.82 8.62
C LEU A 76 -11.00 -7.10 9.34
N LYS A 77 -11.17 -5.85 9.78
CA LYS A 77 -10.10 -5.12 10.50
C LYS A 77 -9.71 -5.74 11.84
N SER A 78 -10.57 -6.58 12.42
CA SER A 78 -10.26 -7.38 13.61
C SER A 78 -9.52 -8.67 13.30
N GLU A 79 -9.48 -9.09 12.04
CA GLU A 79 -8.78 -10.29 11.61
C GLU A 79 -7.28 -10.01 11.50
N LYS A 80 -6.47 -10.75 12.26
CA LYS A 80 -5.02 -10.55 12.34
C LYS A 80 -4.34 -10.55 10.97
N TRP A 81 -4.72 -11.49 10.10
CA TRP A 81 -4.15 -11.61 8.75
C TRP A 81 -4.45 -10.39 7.87
N TYR A 82 -5.62 -9.78 8.03
CA TYR A 82 -6.03 -8.61 7.28
C TYR A 82 -5.36 -7.36 7.84
N GLU A 83 -5.22 -7.25 9.16
CA GLU A 83 -4.44 -6.19 9.79
C GLU A 83 -2.97 -6.22 9.33
N ASP A 84 -2.36 -7.41 9.31
CA ASP A 84 -0.99 -7.61 8.83
C ASP A 84 -0.87 -7.20 7.37
N LEU A 85 -1.84 -7.58 6.53
CA LEU A 85 -1.89 -7.13 5.14
C LEU A 85 -1.93 -5.60 5.05
N LEU A 86 -2.78 -4.92 5.82
CA LEU A 86 -2.82 -3.46 5.81
C LEU A 86 -1.48 -2.83 6.24
N ARG A 87 -0.76 -3.43 7.20
CA ARG A 87 0.57 -2.97 7.66
C ARG A 87 1.65 -3.18 6.61
N ILE A 88 1.57 -4.28 5.85
CA ILE A 88 2.45 -4.55 4.70
C ILE A 88 2.19 -3.50 3.63
N LEU A 89 0.93 -3.28 3.24
CA LEU A 89 0.59 -2.43 2.09
C LEU A 89 0.76 -0.94 2.36
N TYR A 90 0.49 -0.50 3.59
CA TYR A 90 0.40 0.91 3.91
C TYR A 90 1.38 1.36 5.00
N LYS A 91 1.90 2.57 4.83
CA LYS A 91 2.59 3.31 5.89
C LYS A 91 1.55 3.92 6.83
N GLU A 92 1.73 3.69 8.12
CA GLU A 92 0.99 4.42 9.15
C GLU A 92 1.34 5.91 9.06
N VAL A 93 0.35 6.79 9.21
CA VAL A 93 0.60 8.23 9.42
C VAL A 93 1.05 8.41 10.86
N PRO A 94 2.27 8.91 11.13
CA PRO A 94 2.70 9.19 12.50
C PRO A 94 1.76 10.18 13.20
N CYS A 95 1.51 10.00 14.49
CA CYS A 95 0.57 10.82 15.28
C CYS A 95 0.89 12.32 15.29
N ARG A 96 2.14 12.70 14.97
CA ARG A 96 2.57 14.10 14.84
C ARG A 96 1.96 14.82 13.64
N PHE A 97 1.36 14.11 12.70
CA PHE A 97 0.67 14.69 11.54
C PHE A 97 -0.83 14.63 11.75
N LEU A 98 -1.51 15.75 11.50
CA LEU A 98 -2.95 15.89 11.68
C LEU A 98 -3.74 15.10 10.63
N ASN A 99 -3.17 14.93 9.43
CA ASN A 99 -3.81 14.22 8.33
C ASN A 99 -2.81 13.67 7.32
N LYS A 100 -3.32 12.83 6.43
CA LYS A 100 -2.58 12.27 5.29
C LYS A 100 -1.85 13.37 4.51
N LYS A 101 -2.54 14.45 4.09
CA LYS A 101 -1.99 15.52 3.25
C LYS A 101 -0.74 16.18 3.85
N GLU A 102 -0.69 16.37 5.16
CA GLU A 102 0.47 16.92 5.84
C GLU A 102 1.69 16.00 5.76
N PHE A 103 1.50 14.69 5.98
CA PHE A 103 2.57 13.71 5.89
C PHE A 103 3.10 13.55 4.44
N SER A 104 2.25 13.64 3.43
CA SER A 104 2.65 13.63 1.99
C SER A 104 3.73 14.67 1.68
N ARG A 105 3.54 15.89 2.19
CA ARG A 105 4.40 17.04 1.87
C ARG A 105 5.83 16.86 2.36
N GLN A 106 6.05 16.02 3.36
CA GLN A 106 7.40 15.70 3.85
C GLN A 106 8.07 14.59 3.05
N LEU A 107 7.31 13.72 2.38
CA LEU A 107 7.86 12.63 1.57
C LEU A 107 8.38 13.12 0.20
N ASN A 108 7.84 14.23 -0.34
CA ASN A 108 8.27 14.83 -1.60
C ASN A 108 8.72 16.31 -1.42
N PRO A 109 9.97 16.57 -1.01
CA PRO A 109 10.47 17.94 -0.81
C PRO A 109 10.49 18.80 -2.08
N LEU A 110 10.54 18.17 -3.26
CA LEU A 110 10.71 18.84 -4.56
C LEU A 110 9.42 19.51 -5.07
N GLU A 111 8.23 19.02 -4.71
CA GLU A 111 6.96 19.68 -5.08
C GLU A 111 6.67 20.91 -4.21
N THR A 112 7.09 20.87 -2.94
CA THR A 112 6.97 21.99 -1.99
C THR A 112 7.83 23.19 -2.39
N LEU A 113 8.98 22.96 -3.04
CA LEU A 113 9.84 24.02 -3.59
C LEU A 113 9.23 24.71 -4.82
N LYS A 114 8.54 23.97 -5.70
CA LYS A 114 7.85 24.57 -6.87
C LYS A 114 6.67 25.43 -6.45
N ALA A 115 5.89 25.01 -5.45
CA ALA A 115 4.76 25.78 -4.94
C ALA A 115 5.18 27.04 -4.16
N SER A 116 6.37 27.08 -3.56
CA SER A 116 6.88 28.26 -2.86
C SER A 116 7.52 29.28 -3.80
N HIS A 117 8.12 28.84 -4.92
CA HIS A 117 8.63 29.75 -5.96
C HIS A 117 7.51 30.37 -6.79
N ALA A 118 6.47 29.61 -7.15
CA ALA A 118 5.31 30.17 -7.86
C ALA A 118 4.57 31.28 -7.08
N LYS A 119 4.74 31.36 -5.75
CA LYS A 119 4.20 32.46 -4.93
C LYS A 119 5.11 33.68 -4.83
N LYS A 120 6.41 33.55 -5.13
CA LYS A 120 7.35 34.68 -5.16
C LYS A 120 7.30 35.43 -6.48
N ASP A 121 6.87 34.77 -7.56
CA ASP A 121 6.77 35.39 -8.89
C ASP A 121 5.47 36.21 -9.09
N PHE A 122 4.60 36.27 -8.07
CA PHE A 122 3.34 37.04 -8.07
C PHE A 122 3.30 38.14 -6.99
N MET A 123 4.44 38.52 -6.42
CA MET A 123 4.57 39.65 -5.49
C MET A 123 5.48 40.73 -6.06
#